data_AF-A0A3B0UL84-F1
#
_entry.id   AF-A0A3B0UL84-F1
#
_cell.length_a   1.000
_cell.length_b   1.000
_cell.length_c   1.000
_cell.angle_alpha   90.00
_cell.angle_beta   90.00
_cell.angle_gamma   90.00
#
_symmetry.space_group_name_H-M   'P 1'
#
loop_
_entity.id
_entity.type
_entity.pdbx_description
1 polymer ?
#
loop_
_entity_poly.entity_id
_entity_poly.type
_entity_poly.pdbx_seq_one_letter_code
_entity_poly.pdbx_strand_id
1 'polypeptide(L)' 'MKQRARKFAGIWLIIALLIVYSAVAVVISVQFLDWLPIWASLIYLAAAGLGWALPAGVIIKWMAKPDENS' A
#
# COMPACT_ATOMS: atom_id res chain seq x y z
N MET A 1 -6.24 25.99 -7.72
CA MET A 1 -5.45 25.23 -8.74
C MET A 1 -4.51 24.16 -8.14
N LYS A 2 -4.01 24.29 -6.90
CA LYS A 2 -3.07 23.32 -6.28
C LYS A 2 -3.68 21.93 -5.95
N GLN A 3 -4.96 21.86 -5.61
CA GLN A 3 -5.67 20.60 -5.35
C GLN A 3 -5.70 19.61 -6.53
N ARG A 4 -5.80 20.09 -7.78
CA ARG A 4 -5.89 19.20 -8.96
C ARG A 4 -4.55 18.52 -9.25
N ALA A 5 -3.43 19.21 -9.01
CA ALA A 5 -2.08 18.65 -9.12
C ALA A 5 -1.78 17.62 -8.02
N ARG A 6 -2.20 17.88 -6.77
CA ARG A 6 -2.10 16.92 -5.66
C ARG A 6 -2.86 15.62 -5.92
N LYS A 7 -4.07 15.70 -6.47
CA LYS A 7 -4.86 14.51 -6.84
C LYS A 7 -4.19 13.70 -7.95
N PHE A 8 -3.60 14.36 -8.95
CA PHE A 8 -2.91 13.67 -10.06
C PHE A 8 -1.63 12.96 -9.59
N ALA A 9 -0.81 13.63 -8.77
CA ALA A 9 0.39 13.03 -8.18
C ALA A 9 0.07 11.90 -7.20
N GLY A 10 -1.01 12.04 -6.43
CA GLY A 10 -1.45 11.03 -5.47
C GLY A 10 -1.82 9.69 -6.12
N ILE A 11 -2.43 9.71 -7.31
CA ILE A 11 -2.76 8.48 -8.05
C ILE A 11 -1.48 7.71 -8.41
N TRP A 12 -0.49 8.40 -8.98
CA TRP A 12 0.80 7.78 -9.30
C TRP A 12 1.52 7.26 -8.07
N LEU A 13 1.43 7.97 -6.94
CA LEU A 13 2.01 7.53 -5.67
C LEU A 13 1.36 6.24 -5.16
N ILE A 14 0.02 6.13 -5.24
CA ILE A 14 -0.71 4.91 -4.87
C ILE A 14 -0.31 3.74 -5.80
N ILE A 15 -0.19 3.98 -7.11
CA ILE A 15 0.23 2.96 -8.07
C ILE A 15 1.65 2.49 -7.76
N ALA A 16 2.59 3.41 -7.58
CA ALA A 16 3.97 3.09 -7.23
C ALA A 16 4.04 2.31 -5.92
N LEU A 17 3.26 2.72 -4.92
CA LEU A 17 3.16 2.00 -3.65
C LEU A 17 2.65 0.58 -3.85
N LEU A 18 1.61 0.39 -4.67
CA LEU A 18 1.05 -0.92 -4.95
C LEU A 18 2.09 -1.84 -5.61
N ILE A 19 2.82 -1.33 -6.60
CA ILE A 19 3.87 -2.10 -7.30
C ILE A 19 4.97 -2.53 -6.31
N VAL A 20 5.52 -1.57 -5.55
CA VAL A 20 6.61 -1.85 -4.60
C VAL A 20 6.14 -2.79 -3.49
N TYR A 21 4.96 -2.54 -2.93
CA TYR A 21 4.39 -3.35 -1.87
C TYR A 21 4.14 -4.79 -2.34
N SER A 22 3.52 -4.98 -3.51
CA SER A 22 3.29 -6.30 -4.07
C SER A 22 4.60 -7.02 -4.38
N ALA A 23 5.61 -6.33 -4.90
CA ALA A 23 6.92 -6.92 -5.15
C ALA A 23 7.57 -7.42 -3.84
N VAL A 24 7.58 -6.58 -2.79
CA VAL A 24 8.11 -6.96 -1.48
C VAL A 24 7.31 -8.12 -0.89
N ALA A 25 5.98 -8.10 -0.99
CA ALA A 25 5.14 -9.18 -0.51
C ALA A 25 5.39 -10.51 -1.23
N VAL A 26 5.62 -10.49 -2.55
CA VAL A 26 5.94 -11.71 -3.28
C VAL A 26 7.32 -12.24 -2.87
N VAL A 27 8.33 -11.36 -2.73
CA VAL A 27 9.68 -11.75 -2.31
C VAL A 27 9.67 -12.39 -0.92
N ILE A 28 8.96 -11.77 0.04
CA ILE A 28 8.82 -12.32 1.40
C ILE A 28 8.07 -13.66 1.35
N SER A 29 7.00 -13.74 0.56
CA SER A 29 6.24 -14.99 0.40
C SER A 29 7.15 -16.12 -0.08
N VAL A 30 7.88 -15.92 -1.18
CA VAL A 30 8.72 -16.97 -1.76
C VAL A 30 9.88 -17.36 -0.83
N GLN A 31 10.52 -16.41 -0.16
CA GLN A 31 11.66 -16.70 0.71
C GLN A 31 11.27 -17.38 2.04
N PHE A 32 10.12 -17.02 2.61
CA PHE A 32 9.74 -17.46 3.96
C PHE A 32 8.66 -18.54 3.99
N LEU A 33 7.77 -18.62 2.99
CA LEU A 33 6.67 -19.60 3.01
C LEU A 33 7.03 -20.95 2.36
N ASP A 34 8.13 -21.05 1.59
CA ASP A 34 8.51 -22.30 0.89
C ASP A 34 8.71 -23.49 1.85
N TRP A 35 9.10 -23.23 3.10
CA TRP A 35 9.35 -24.25 4.12
C TRP A 35 8.35 -24.23 5.28
N LEU A 36 7.31 -23.39 5.18
CA LEU A 36 6.39 -23.10 6.28
C LEU A 36 5.05 -23.85 6.12
N PRO A 37 4.42 -24.30 7.22
CA PRO A 37 3.11 -24.93 7.15
C PRO A 37 2.02 -23.98 6.62
N ILE A 38 0.99 -24.54 5.96
CA ILE A 38 -0.13 -23.83 5.33
C ILE A 38 -0.79 -22.76 6.22
N TRP A 39 -0.88 -22.98 7.53
CA TRP A 39 -1.43 -22.01 8.47
C TRP A 39 -0.65 -20.69 8.49
N ALA A 40 0.67 -20.74 8.33
CA ALA A 40 1.49 -19.55 8.24
C ALA A 40 1.23 -18.77 6.95
N SER A 41 0.96 -19.46 5.83
CA SER A 41 0.54 -18.83 4.58
C SER A 41 -0.80 -18.09 4.69
N LEU A 42 -1.73 -18.61 5.50
CA LEU A 42 -3.00 -17.93 5.78
C LEU A 42 -2.80 -16.64 6.58
N ILE A 43 -1.96 -16.68 7.63
CA ILE A 43 -1.63 -15.50 8.42
C ILE A 43 -0.90 -14.48 7.56
N TYR A 44 0.03 -14.94 6.73
CA TYR A 44 0.76 -14.09 5.79
C TYR A 44 -0.17 -13.42 4.79
N LEU A 45 -1.13 -14.16 4.20
CA LEU A 45 -2.11 -13.60 3.27
C LEU A 45 -2.98 -12.54 3.96
N ALA A 46 -3.42 -12.78 5.19
CA ALA A 46 -4.16 -11.80 5.98
C ALA A 46 -3.31 -10.55 6.28
N ALA A 47 -2.06 -10.72 6.71
CA ALA A 47 -1.15 -9.62 7.01
C ALA A 47 -0.74 -8.84 5.75
N ALA A 48 -0.43 -9.51 4.65
CA ALA A 48 -0.10 -8.89 3.37
C ALA A 48 -1.32 -8.17 2.78
N GLY A 49 -2.51 -8.76 2.90
CA GLY A 49 -3.77 -8.19 2.44
C GLY A 49 -4.30 -7.03 3.30
N LEU A 50 -3.93 -6.94 4.58
CA LEU A 50 -4.32 -5.83 5.46
C LEU A 50 -3.22 -4.77 5.59
N GLY A 51 -1.96 -5.18 5.44
CA GLY A 51 -0.78 -4.34 5.65
C GLY A 51 -0.68 -3.19 4.66
N TRP A 52 -1.23 -3.32 3.45
CA TRP A 52 -1.25 -2.24 2.45
C TRP A 52 -2.31 -1.17 2.73
N ALA A 53 -3.35 -1.48 3.52
CA ALA A 53 -4.40 -0.52 3.83
C ALA A 53 -3.89 0.66 4.66
N LEU A 54 -2.92 0.41 5.56
CA LEU A 54 -2.24 1.45 6.34
C LEU A 54 -1.53 2.50 5.46
N PRO A 55 -0.56 2.12 4.60
CA PRO A 55 0.12 3.07 3.73
C PRO A 55 -0.82 3.72 2.72
N ALA A 56 -1.80 2.97 2.17
CA ALA A 56 -2.81 3.56 1.30
C ALA A 56 -3.61 4.66 2.01
N GLY A 57 -4.04 4.41 3.26
CA GLY A 57 -4.75 5.37 4.08
C GLY A 57 -3.97 6.66 4.34
N VAL A 58 -2.65 6.57 4.56
CA VAL A 58 -1.77 7.74 4.73
C VAL A 58 -1.74 8.59 3.45
N ILE A 59 -1.59 7.96 2.28
CA ILE A 59 -1.57 8.68 1.00
C ILE A 59 -2.93 9.32 0.71
N ILE A 60 -4.02 8.59 0.92
CA ILE A 60 -5.38 9.11 0.71
C ILE A 60 -5.66 10.28 1.66
N LYS A 61 -5.28 10.19 2.94
CA LYS A 61 -5.42 11.29 3.90
C LYS A 61 -4.65 12.53 3.45
N TRP A 62 -3.45 12.35 2.89
CA TRP A 62 -2.67 13.45 2.31
C TRP A 62 -3.35 14.05 1.08
N MET A 63 -3.94 13.23 0.21
CA MET A 63 -4.72 13.69 -0.96
C MET A 63 -6.02 14.40 -0.58
N ALA A 64 -6.65 13.97 0.51
CA ALA A 64 -7.94 14.47 0.99
C ALA A 64 -7.81 15.72 1.86
N LYS A 65 -6.61 16.05 2.34
CA LYS A 65 -6.38 17.24 3.17
C LYS A 65 -6.77 18.51 2.37
N PRO A 66 -7.77 19.29 2.82
CA PRO A 66 -8.12 20.54 2.15
C PRO A 66 -6.97 21.55 2.29
N ASP A 67 -6.74 22.36 1.24
CA ASP A 67 -5.76 23.44 1.28
C ASP A 67 -6.27 24.51 2.28
N GLU A 68 -5.49 24.79 3.33
CA GLU A 68 -5.83 25.66 4.47
C GLU A 68 -5.78 27.15 4.10
N ASN A 69 -6.62 27.54 3.13
CA ASN A 69 -6.73 28.89 2.62
C ASN A 69 -8.19 29.14 2.19
N SER A 70 -9.10 29.25 3.16
CA SER A 70 -10.42 29.87 2.98
C SER A 70 -10.51 31.15 3.79
#